data_AF-A0A973J6L1-F1
#
_entry.id   AF-A0A973J6L1-F1
#
_cell.length_a   1.000
_cell.length_b   1.000
_cell.length_c   1.000
_cell.angle_alpha   90.00
_cell.angle_beta   90.00
_cell.angle_gamma   90.00
#
_symmetry.space_group_name_H-M   'P 1'
#
loop_
_entity.id
_entity.type
_entity.pdbx_description
1 polymer ?
#
loop_
_entity_poly.entity_id
_entity_poly.type
_entity_poly.pdbx_seq_one_letter_code
_entity_poly.pdbx_strand_id
1 'polypeptide(L)'
;MIIRIARMLVAVVLVLSLIQALPVAAQAQPFCFAEVPDCIEGRFLEYWSQNGALVVFGYPIGPAHIEDVDGKPYLAQAFERNRFELHPEFPAPYDVLLGRLGSDRLAQLGRPWEGLPPATADAPPGDCRAFAETEHRVCNEFLRYWLSHGLRLDDDFYFSTEESLALFGFPISEPGFERDSDGTPYLVQWFERARIELHQEYGPGLMLLGRLGSEIVDQAPGMQPLTPPADLAAVPPATNAVMSPASGPAGLTFLATGVGMPWGDPITVTVTMPDQSLYRSPFSVRAAMDGRSDTVFITTDVQAQRGIWTIRFEALDGLIQGVASFRVW
;
A
#
# COMPACT_ATOMS: atom_id res chain seq x y z
N MET A 1 30.15 37.37 -57.12
CA MET A 1 30.61 36.81 -55.83
C MET A 1 29.53 36.89 -54.73
N ILE A 2 28.83 38.02 -54.60
CA ILE A 2 27.82 38.28 -53.54
C ILE A 2 26.59 37.33 -53.58
N ILE A 3 26.13 36.92 -54.77
CA ILE A 3 24.94 36.06 -54.93
C ILE A 3 25.19 34.60 -54.48
N ARG A 4 26.44 34.13 -54.52
CA ARG A 4 26.81 32.77 -54.05
C ARG A 4 26.86 32.68 -52.52
N ILE A 5 27.30 33.76 -51.87
CA ILE A 5 27.34 33.87 -50.40
C ILE A 5 25.91 33.95 -49.83
N ALA A 6 25.02 34.69 -50.48
CA ALA A 6 23.61 34.79 -50.08
C ALA A 6 22.86 33.46 -50.15
N ARG A 7 23.12 32.64 -51.18
CA ARG A 7 22.52 31.29 -51.30
C ARG A 7 23.06 30.29 -50.27
N MET A 8 24.33 30.42 -49.88
CA MET A 8 24.94 29.59 -48.83
C MET A 8 24.39 29.96 -47.45
N LEU A 9 24.19 31.26 -47.17
CA LEU A 9 23.59 31.74 -45.92
C LEU A 9 22.12 31.31 -45.77
N VAL A 10 21.32 31.35 -46.83
CA VAL A 10 19.92 30.88 -46.80
C VAL A 10 19.83 29.36 -46.58
N ALA A 11 20.74 28.58 -47.18
CA ALA A 11 20.80 27.13 -46.98
C ALA A 11 21.23 26.75 -45.54
N VAL A 12 22.16 27.48 -44.92
CA VAL A 12 22.57 27.25 -43.53
C VAL A 12 21.45 27.62 -42.54
N VAL A 13 20.70 28.69 -42.79
CA VAL A 13 19.54 29.07 -41.96
C VAL A 13 18.40 28.04 -42.08
N LEU A 14 18.17 27.46 -43.27
CA LEU A 14 17.17 26.40 -43.47
C LEU A 14 17.57 25.07 -42.80
N VAL A 15 18.86 24.74 -42.72
CA VAL A 15 19.34 23.52 -42.01
C VAL A 15 19.32 23.72 -40.49
N LEU A 16 19.59 24.93 -39.97
CA LEU A 16 19.42 25.21 -38.53
C LEU A 16 17.96 25.25 -38.08
N SER A 17 17.00 25.42 -39.00
CA SER A 17 15.57 25.44 -38.69
C SER A 17 14.94 24.04 -38.56
N LEU A 18 15.70 22.97 -38.84
CA LEU A 18 15.24 21.57 -38.77
C LEU A 18 15.70 20.85 -37.49
N ILE A 19 16.17 21.57 -36.48
CA ILE A 19 16.33 21.00 -35.14
C ILE A 19 14.92 20.95 -34.52
N GLN A 20 14.14 19.94 -34.89
CA GLN A 20 12.97 19.57 -34.11
C GLN A 20 13.48 19.24 -32.71
N ALA A 21 13.07 20.03 -31.72
CA ALA A 21 13.31 19.71 -30.32
C ALA A 21 12.73 18.30 -30.09
N LEU A 22 13.61 17.31 -29.92
CA LEU A 22 13.20 16.03 -29.41
C LEU A 22 12.43 16.31 -28.10
N PRO A 23 11.24 15.74 -27.89
CA PRO A 23 10.56 15.88 -26.62
C PRO A 23 11.51 15.32 -25.57
N VAL A 24 12.09 16.20 -24.75
CA VAL A 24 12.72 15.79 -23.51
C VAL A 24 11.57 15.20 -22.71
N ALA A 25 11.55 13.88 -22.54
CA ALA A 25 10.65 13.24 -21.60
C ALA A 25 10.86 13.96 -20.27
N ALA A 26 9.86 14.69 -19.81
CA ALA A 26 9.93 15.36 -18.53
C ALA A 26 10.08 14.26 -17.49
N GLN A 27 11.29 14.09 -16.95
CA GLN A 27 11.49 13.20 -15.82
C GLN A 27 10.56 13.68 -14.72
N ALA A 28 9.64 12.81 -14.30
CA ALA A 28 8.75 13.10 -13.19
C ALA A 28 9.63 13.56 -12.01
N GLN A 29 9.23 14.67 -11.39
CA GLN A 29 9.92 15.16 -10.20
C GLN A 29 9.90 14.04 -9.14
N PRO A 30 11.00 13.83 -8.39
CA PRO A 30 11.01 12.88 -7.28
C PRO A 30 9.85 13.18 -6.32
N PHE A 31 9.18 12.12 -5.88
CA PHE A 31 8.15 12.21 -4.84
C PHE A 31 8.81 12.00 -3.49
N CYS A 32 8.87 13.09 -2.71
CA CYS A 32 9.51 13.12 -1.41
C CYS A 32 8.48 13.27 -0.30
N PHE A 33 8.75 12.62 0.82
CA PHE A 33 7.93 12.64 2.02
C PHE A 33 8.55 13.62 3.03
N ALA A 34 7.74 14.20 3.92
CA ALA A 34 8.27 15.03 5.01
C ALA A 34 8.87 14.20 6.17
N GLU A 35 8.88 12.88 6.01
CA GLU A 35 8.59 11.91 7.08
C GLU A 35 9.70 10.86 7.07
N VAL A 36 10.13 10.51 5.86
CA VAL A 36 11.41 9.87 5.55
C VAL A 36 12.27 10.81 4.70
N PRO A 37 13.61 10.73 4.79
CA PRO A 37 14.50 11.54 3.96
C PRO A 37 14.55 11.08 2.51
N ASP A 38 14.15 9.83 2.23
CA ASP A 38 14.26 9.21 0.92
C ASP A 38 13.06 9.55 0.04
N CYS A 39 13.34 9.76 -1.25
CA CYS A 39 12.33 10.02 -2.26
C CYS A 39 12.19 8.83 -3.21
N ILE A 40 11.06 8.77 -3.91
CA ILE A 40 10.79 7.80 -4.96
C ILE A 40 10.86 8.54 -6.30
N GLU A 41 11.55 7.99 -7.29
CA GLU A 41 11.73 8.65 -8.59
C GLU A 41 11.60 7.69 -9.77
N GLY A 42 11.43 8.27 -10.96
CA GLY A 42 11.41 7.56 -12.23
C GLY A 42 10.42 6.40 -12.26
N ARG A 43 10.88 5.26 -12.78
CA ARG A 43 10.04 4.06 -12.98
C ARG A 43 9.48 3.51 -11.66
N PHE A 44 10.20 3.62 -10.56
CA PHE A 44 9.71 3.19 -9.25
C PHE A 44 8.58 4.08 -8.73
N LEU A 45 8.60 5.39 -9.01
CA LEU A 45 7.48 6.27 -8.64
C LEU A 45 6.22 5.94 -9.45
N GLU A 46 6.36 5.71 -10.75
CA GLU A 46 5.26 5.28 -11.61
C GLU A 46 4.68 3.96 -11.10
N TYR A 47 5.52 2.96 -10.85
CA TYR A 47 5.10 1.66 -10.35
C TYR A 47 4.45 1.74 -8.97
N TRP A 48 5.05 2.48 -8.03
CA TRP A 48 4.51 2.68 -6.68
C TRP A 48 3.11 3.31 -6.75
N SER A 49 2.96 4.41 -7.51
CA SER A 49 1.70 5.14 -7.62
C SER A 49 0.57 4.33 -8.28
N GLN A 50 0.89 3.51 -9.29
CA GLN A 50 -0.07 2.67 -10.00
C GLN A 50 -0.56 1.49 -9.14
N ASN A 51 0.29 0.96 -8.26
CA ASN A 51 0.04 -0.31 -7.57
C ASN A 51 -0.40 -0.13 -6.10
N GLY A 52 -1.12 0.95 -5.80
CA GLY A 52 -1.71 1.19 -4.47
C GLY A 52 -0.83 2.00 -3.51
N ALA A 53 0.33 2.46 -3.97
CA ALA A 53 1.13 3.49 -3.31
C ALA A 53 1.44 3.13 -1.85
N LEU A 54 1.22 4.08 -0.95
CA LEU A 54 1.58 3.99 0.45
C LEU A 54 0.87 2.83 1.17
N VAL A 55 -0.38 2.52 0.82
CA VAL A 55 -1.15 1.46 1.48
C VAL A 55 -0.52 0.09 1.24
N VAL A 56 0.01 -0.13 0.04
CA VAL A 56 0.56 -1.43 -0.37
C VAL A 56 2.04 -1.53 -0.01
N PHE A 57 2.84 -0.51 -0.33
CA PHE A 57 4.29 -0.59 -0.20
C PHE A 57 4.85 0.14 1.01
N GLY A 58 4.13 1.15 1.51
CA GLY A 58 4.63 2.08 2.53
C GLY A 58 5.64 3.08 1.98
N TYR A 59 6.37 3.70 2.90
CA TYR A 59 7.43 4.66 2.59
C TYR A 59 8.69 3.98 2.04
N PRO A 60 9.52 4.69 1.24
CA PRO A 60 10.88 4.23 0.97
C PRO A 60 11.67 4.21 2.28
N ILE A 61 12.48 3.16 2.47
CA ILE A 61 13.37 2.99 3.62
C ILE A 61 14.84 3.06 3.18
N GLY A 62 15.11 3.86 2.15
CA GLY A 62 16.44 4.06 1.60
C GLY A 62 16.39 4.54 0.14
N PRO A 63 17.51 5.03 -0.40
CA PRO A 63 17.59 5.43 -1.79
C PRO A 63 17.63 4.19 -2.70
N ALA A 64 17.24 4.39 -3.96
CA ALA A 64 17.47 3.39 -4.98
C ALA A 64 18.99 3.17 -5.19
N HIS A 65 19.43 1.91 -5.20
CA HIS A 65 20.83 1.55 -5.39
C HIS A 65 20.95 0.20 -6.10
N ILE A 66 22.15 -0.14 -6.58
CA ILE A 66 22.38 -1.43 -7.22
C ILE A 66 22.48 -2.51 -6.14
N GLU A 67 21.57 -3.47 -6.18
CA GLU A 67 21.59 -4.69 -5.36
C GLU A 67 21.89 -5.91 -6.24
N ASP A 68 22.56 -6.91 -5.67
CA ASP A 68 22.71 -8.21 -6.31
C ASP A 68 21.50 -9.08 -5.96
N VAL A 69 20.73 -9.47 -6.98
CA VAL A 69 19.59 -10.39 -6.85
C VAL A 69 19.92 -11.63 -7.68
N ASP A 70 20.09 -12.76 -7.00
CA ASP A 70 20.43 -14.05 -7.61
C ASP A 70 21.66 -13.99 -8.56
N GLY A 71 22.70 -13.25 -8.16
CA GLY A 71 23.96 -13.12 -8.92
C GLY A 71 23.91 -12.14 -10.09
N LYS A 72 22.89 -11.29 -10.15
CA LYS A 72 22.74 -10.24 -11.15
C LYS A 72 22.49 -8.88 -10.51
N PRO A 73 23.13 -7.81 -11.00
CA PRO A 73 22.91 -6.47 -10.48
C PRO A 73 21.61 -5.89 -11.04
N TYR A 74 20.72 -5.46 -10.16
CA TYR A 74 19.53 -4.69 -10.51
C TYR A 74 19.49 -3.39 -9.70
N LEU A 75 18.92 -2.34 -10.29
CA LEU A 75 18.53 -1.18 -9.50
C LEU A 75 17.37 -1.63 -8.60
N ALA A 76 17.52 -1.44 -7.30
CA ALA A 76 16.54 -1.79 -6.30
C ALA A 76 16.28 -0.65 -5.34
N GLN A 77 15.07 -0.60 -4.78
CA GLN A 77 14.73 0.32 -3.69
C GLN A 77 13.86 -0.41 -2.67
N ALA A 78 14.24 -0.31 -1.40
CA ALA A 78 13.49 -0.88 -0.30
C ALA A 78 12.38 0.09 0.15
N PHE A 79 11.23 -0.48 0.47
CA PHE A 79 10.07 0.18 1.06
C PHE A 79 9.68 -0.55 2.35
N GLU A 80 8.80 0.02 3.16
CA GLU A 80 8.41 -0.59 4.44
C GLU A 80 7.87 -2.02 4.30
N ARG A 81 7.18 -2.35 3.20
CA ARG A 81 6.51 -3.65 3.00
C ARG A 81 7.13 -4.51 1.90
N ASN A 82 7.86 -3.92 0.95
CA ASN A 82 8.42 -4.61 -0.20
C ASN A 82 9.78 -4.04 -0.61
N ARG A 83 10.50 -4.77 -1.47
CA ARG A 83 11.67 -4.29 -2.22
C ARG A 83 11.31 -4.30 -3.70
N PHE A 84 11.54 -3.20 -4.40
CA PHE A 84 11.38 -3.13 -5.86
C PHE A 84 12.69 -3.46 -6.53
N GLU A 85 12.62 -4.21 -7.62
CA GLU A 85 13.76 -4.64 -8.44
C GLU A 85 13.46 -4.28 -9.89
N LEU A 86 14.28 -3.44 -10.52
CA LEU A 86 14.12 -3.04 -11.92
C LEU A 86 14.81 -4.06 -12.84
N HIS A 87 14.00 -4.80 -13.59
CA HIS A 87 14.37 -5.80 -14.58
C HIS A 87 14.16 -5.27 -16.01
N PRO A 88 15.11 -4.49 -16.58
CA PRO A 88 14.96 -3.88 -17.91
C PRO A 88 14.89 -4.89 -19.06
N GLU A 89 15.17 -6.16 -18.81
CA GLU A 89 14.98 -7.25 -19.75
C GLU A 89 13.50 -7.57 -20.03
N PHE A 90 12.59 -7.14 -19.16
CA PHE A 90 11.15 -7.28 -19.38
C PHE A 90 10.53 -5.93 -19.78
N PRO A 91 9.52 -5.92 -20.66
CA PRO A 91 8.79 -4.70 -20.96
C PRO A 91 7.83 -4.35 -19.81
N ALA A 92 7.57 -3.05 -19.63
CA ALA A 92 6.49 -2.60 -18.74
C ALA A 92 5.14 -3.23 -19.14
N PRO A 93 4.27 -3.60 -18.16
CA PRO A 93 4.39 -3.34 -16.72
C PRO A 93 5.21 -4.36 -15.90
N TYR A 94 5.87 -5.33 -16.54
CA TYR A 94 6.59 -6.44 -15.88
C TYR A 94 8.08 -6.15 -15.58
N ASP A 95 8.52 -4.94 -15.87
CA ASP A 95 9.90 -4.47 -15.70
C ASP A 95 10.26 -4.14 -14.25
N VAL A 96 9.29 -4.08 -13.34
CA VAL A 96 9.54 -3.95 -11.88
C VAL A 96 8.96 -5.17 -11.17
N LEU A 97 9.83 -5.93 -10.51
CA LEU A 97 9.47 -7.09 -9.72
C LEU A 97 9.59 -6.80 -8.23
N LEU A 98 8.80 -7.51 -7.43
CA LEU A 98 8.88 -7.46 -5.97
C LEU A 98 9.78 -8.57 -5.46
N GLY A 99 10.73 -8.19 -4.59
CA GLY A 99 11.59 -9.12 -3.87
C GLY A 99 10.78 -10.08 -3.00
N ARG A 100 11.32 -11.29 -2.79
CA ARG A 100 10.68 -12.38 -2.02
C ARG A 100 10.84 -12.18 -0.50
N LEU A 101 10.42 -11.03 0.01
CA LEU A 101 10.69 -10.62 1.39
C LEU A 101 10.10 -11.57 2.44
N GLY A 102 9.00 -12.28 2.15
CA GLY A 102 8.45 -13.27 3.08
C GLY A 102 9.36 -14.49 3.22
N SER A 103 9.85 -15.01 2.09
CA SER A 103 10.87 -16.07 2.07
C SER A 103 12.16 -15.61 2.75
N ASP A 104 12.67 -14.43 2.38
CA ASP A 104 13.91 -13.87 2.91
C ASP A 104 13.85 -13.71 4.44
N ARG A 105 12.72 -13.19 4.96
CA ARG A 105 12.54 -12.99 6.40
C ARG A 105 12.44 -14.32 7.15
N LEU A 106 11.71 -15.30 6.64
CA LEU A 106 11.63 -16.63 7.25
C LEU A 106 13.00 -17.30 7.33
N ALA A 107 13.81 -17.18 6.28
CA ALA A 107 15.18 -17.66 6.26
C ALA A 107 16.06 -16.95 7.31
N GLN A 108 15.97 -15.61 7.44
CA GLN A 108 16.67 -14.84 8.48
C GLN A 108 16.31 -15.28 9.90
N LEU A 109 15.04 -15.67 10.13
CA LEU A 109 14.56 -16.18 11.41
C LEU A 109 14.97 -17.65 11.67
N GLY A 110 15.77 -18.27 10.78
CA GLY A 110 16.19 -19.66 10.90
C GLY A 110 15.05 -20.66 10.65
N ARG A 111 14.00 -20.24 9.95
CA ARG A 111 12.79 -21.02 9.64
C ARG A 111 12.53 -21.00 8.12
N PRO A 112 13.46 -21.48 7.28
CA PRO A 112 13.25 -21.49 5.82
C PRO A 112 11.94 -22.20 5.48
N TRP A 113 11.20 -21.64 4.53
CA TRP A 113 9.81 -22.04 4.29
C TRP A 113 9.70 -23.47 3.75
N GLU A 114 10.72 -23.96 3.06
CA GLU A 114 10.81 -25.33 2.55
C GLU A 114 10.77 -26.39 3.67
N GLY A 115 11.08 -26.00 4.91
CA GLY A 115 10.99 -26.85 6.09
C GLY A 115 9.67 -26.73 6.86
N LEU A 116 8.76 -25.85 6.44
CA LEU A 116 7.46 -25.69 7.08
C LEU A 116 6.52 -26.83 6.70
N PRO A 117 5.62 -27.25 7.61
CA PRO A 117 4.68 -28.31 7.30
C PRO A 117 3.72 -27.89 6.18
N PRO A 118 3.46 -28.75 5.18
CA PRO A 118 2.50 -28.47 4.12
C PRO A 118 1.07 -28.41 4.68
N ALA A 119 0.14 -27.97 3.85
CA ALA A 119 -1.27 -27.95 4.23
C ALA A 119 -1.79 -29.35 4.56
N THR A 120 -2.42 -29.51 5.72
CA THR A 120 -3.03 -30.79 6.13
C THR A 120 -4.26 -31.11 5.29
N ALA A 121 -4.65 -32.39 5.20
CA ALA A 121 -5.88 -32.78 4.50
C ALA A 121 -7.13 -32.11 5.10
N ASP A 122 -7.12 -31.88 6.41
CA ASP A 122 -8.20 -31.23 7.15
C ASP A 122 -8.10 -29.71 7.03
N ALA A 123 -8.71 -29.14 5.97
CA ALA A 123 -8.88 -27.70 5.86
C ALA A 123 -9.81 -27.18 6.96
N PRO A 124 -9.61 -25.95 7.46
CA PRO A 124 -10.68 -25.27 8.16
C PRO A 124 -11.92 -25.19 7.25
N PRO A 125 -13.14 -25.28 7.81
CA PRO A 125 -14.35 -25.10 7.02
C PRO A 125 -14.38 -23.71 6.37
N GLY A 126 -14.89 -23.65 5.14
CA GLY A 126 -15.03 -22.42 4.35
C GLY A 126 -14.32 -22.50 2.99
N ASP A 127 -14.16 -21.34 2.35
CA ASP A 127 -13.56 -21.24 1.03
C ASP A 127 -12.04 -21.36 1.13
N CYS A 128 -11.46 -22.30 0.39
CA CYS A 128 -10.02 -22.55 0.37
C CYS A 128 -9.52 -22.75 -1.05
N ARG A 129 -8.31 -22.28 -1.31
CA ARG A 129 -7.55 -22.51 -2.55
C ARG A 129 -6.20 -23.13 -2.21
N ALA A 130 -5.92 -24.31 -2.77
CA ALA A 130 -4.62 -24.97 -2.67
C ALA A 130 -3.69 -24.53 -3.81
N PHE A 131 -2.39 -24.49 -3.52
CA PHE A 131 -1.32 -24.16 -4.45
C PHE A 131 -0.34 -25.32 -4.48
N ALA A 132 -0.25 -26.00 -5.63
CA ALA A 132 0.56 -27.22 -5.76
C ALA A 132 2.06 -26.91 -5.80
N GLU A 133 2.42 -25.69 -6.17
CA GLU A 133 3.78 -25.19 -6.28
C GLU A 133 4.50 -25.16 -4.93
N THR A 134 3.75 -24.94 -3.84
CA THR A 134 4.29 -24.82 -2.47
C THR A 134 3.62 -25.77 -1.48
N GLU A 135 2.63 -26.56 -1.91
CA GLU A 135 1.85 -27.47 -1.07
C GLU A 135 1.06 -26.77 0.08
N HIS A 136 0.87 -25.45 -0.02
CA HIS A 136 0.12 -24.65 0.94
C HIS A 136 -1.25 -24.24 0.41
N ARG A 137 -2.11 -23.71 1.30
CA ARG A 137 -3.43 -23.19 0.92
C ARG A 137 -3.72 -21.84 1.54
N VAL A 138 -4.61 -21.09 0.89
CA VAL A 138 -5.16 -19.85 1.43
C VAL A 138 -6.66 -20.05 1.63
N CYS A 139 -7.18 -19.72 2.82
CA CYS A 139 -8.58 -19.94 3.17
C CYS A 139 -9.24 -18.67 3.72
N ASN A 140 -10.57 -18.64 3.67
CA ASN A 140 -11.44 -17.67 4.34
C ASN A 140 -11.03 -16.20 4.10
N GLU A 141 -10.84 -15.41 5.16
CA GLU A 141 -10.51 -13.99 5.08
C GLU A 141 -9.19 -13.74 4.36
N PHE A 142 -8.19 -14.61 4.54
CA PHE A 142 -6.91 -14.52 3.81
C PHE A 142 -7.14 -14.71 2.31
N LEU A 143 -8.00 -15.65 1.92
CA LEU A 143 -8.31 -15.90 0.51
C LEU A 143 -9.07 -14.72 -0.09
N ARG A 144 -10.04 -14.16 0.63
CA ARG A 144 -10.77 -12.96 0.18
C ARG A 144 -9.85 -11.76 0.03
N TYR A 145 -8.92 -11.55 0.96
CA TYR A 145 -7.94 -10.47 0.85
C TYR A 145 -7.02 -10.68 -0.34
N TRP A 146 -6.45 -11.88 -0.48
CA TRP A 146 -5.57 -12.24 -1.59
C TRP A 146 -6.26 -12.03 -2.95
N LEU A 147 -7.52 -12.47 -3.11
CA LEU A 147 -8.27 -12.32 -4.37
C LEU A 147 -8.69 -10.88 -4.67
N SER A 148 -8.71 -9.99 -3.68
CA SER A 148 -9.15 -8.60 -3.84
C SER A 148 -7.99 -7.61 -3.96
N HIS A 149 -6.75 -8.10 -3.97
CA HIS A 149 -5.53 -7.30 -4.07
C HIS A 149 -4.56 -7.92 -5.07
N GLY A 150 -3.83 -7.06 -5.78
CA GLY A 150 -2.83 -7.46 -6.76
C GLY A 150 -2.08 -6.24 -7.27
N LEU A 151 -1.11 -6.47 -8.15
CA LEU A 151 -0.52 -5.40 -8.96
C LEU A 151 -1.46 -5.07 -10.13
N ARG A 152 -1.57 -3.79 -10.51
CA ARG A 152 -2.28 -3.34 -11.71
C ARG A 152 -1.42 -3.62 -12.93
N LEU A 153 -1.60 -4.81 -13.51
CA LEU A 153 -0.89 -5.25 -14.72
C LEU A 153 -1.75 -5.08 -15.97
N ASP A 154 -3.06 -4.88 -15.79
CA ASP A 154 -4.01 -4.49 -16.82
C ASP A 154 -5.01 -3.43 -16.30
N ASP A 155 -5.97 -3.07 -17.15
CA ASP A 155 -7.00 -2.05 -16.86
C ASP A 155 -8.32 -2.66 -16.33
N ASP A 156 -8.32 -3.94 -15.93
CA ASP A 156 -9.54 -4.58 -15.44
C ASP A 156 -9.90 -4.13 -14.01
N PHE A 157 -11.20 -4.19 -13.70
CA PHE A 157 -11.71 -3.74 -12.41
C PHE A 157 -11.34 -4.68 -11.25
N TYR A 158 -11.29 -5.99 -11.52
CA TYR A 158 -10.97 -7.03 -10.54
C TYR A 158 -9.57 -7.56 -10.78
N PHE A 159 -8.88 -7.93 -9.70
CA PHE A 159 -7.56 -8.53 -9.83
C PHE A 159 -7.67 -9.98 -10.32
N SER A 160 -6.82 -10.31 -11.29
CA SER A 160 -6.61 -11.69 -11.73
C SER A 160 -5.78 -12.47 -10.70
N THR A 161 -5.72 -13.80 -10.87
CA THR A 161 -4.84 -14.65 -10.04
C THR A 161 -3.38 -14.25 -10.21
N GLU A 162 -2.99 -13.90 -11.43
CA GLU A 162 -1.64 -13.55 -11.84
C GLU A 162 -1.21 -12.23 -11.19
N GLU A 163 -2.11 -11.26 -11.11
CA GLU A 163 -1.87 -9.98 -10.43
C GLU A 163 -1.73 -10.14 -8.91
N SER A 164 -2.56 -10.99 -8.29
CA SER A 164 -2.43 -11.34 -6.87
C SER A 164 -1.14 -12.11 -6.58
N LEU A 165 -0.75 -13.04 -7.47
CA LEU A 165 0.55 -13.73 -7.39
C LEU A 165 1.72 -12.77 -7.57
N ALA A 166 1.60 -11.76 -8.43
CA ALA A 166 2.66 -10.80 -8.63
C ALA A 166 2.88 -9.90 -7.39
N LEU A 167 1.82 -9.57 -6.65
CA LEU A 167 1.90 -8.82 -5.39
C LEU A 167 2.39 -9.69 -4.22
N PHE A 168 1.73 -10.84 -3.97
CA PHE A 168 1.96 -11.64 -2.76
C PHE A 168 2.93 -12.80 -2.98
N GLY A 169 2.96 -13.36 -4.19
CA GLY A 169 3.52 -14.68 -4.46
C GLY A 169 2.64 -15.82 -3.97
N PHE A 170 3.19 -17.02 -4.03
CA PHE A 170 2.55 -18.22 -3.49
C PHE A 170 2.50 -18.17 -1.95
N PRO A 171 1.48 -18.77 -1.30
CA PRO A 171 1.54 -19.01 0.14
C PRO A 171 2.70 -19.95 0.46
N ILE A 172 3.44 -19.66 1.52
CA ILE A 172 4.60 -20.45 1.97
C ILE A 172 4.46 -20.90 3.44
N SER A 173 3.27 -20.72 4.02
CA SER A 173 2.89 -21.26 5.32
C SER A 173 1.39 -21.45 5.42
N GLU A 174 0.94 -22.23 6.39
CA GLU A 174 -0.43 -22.13 6.91
C GLU A 174 -0.57 -20.92 7.86
N PRO A 175 -1.80 -20.44 8.14
CA PRO A 175 -2.01 -19.37 9.10
C PRO A 175 -1.53 -19.74 10.51
N GLY A 176 -0.80 -18.85 11.17
CA GLY A 176 -0.27 -19.04 12.51
C GLY A 176 -0.13 -17.72 13.26
N PHE A 177 -0.06 -17.78 14.59
CA PHE A 177 0.18 -16.57 15.39
C PHE A 177 1.67 -16.22 15.37
N GLU A 178 1.98 -15.01 14.92
CA GLU A 178 3.31 -14.41 14.99
C GLU A 178 3.23 -13.12 15.83
N ARG A 179 4.36 -12.68 16.37
CA ARG A 179 4.45 -11.39 17.07
C ARG A 179 5.02 -10.33 16.13
N ASP A 180 4.40 -9.16 16.11
CA ASP A 180 4.96 -7.99 15.43
C ASP A 180 6.20 -7.43 16.14
N SER A 181 6.76 -6.34 15.60
CA SER A 181 7.88 -5.61 16.19
C SER A 181 7.60 -5.09 17.61
N ASP A 182 6.33 -4.83 17.94
CA ASP A 182 5.88 -4.26 19.21
C ASP A 182 5.47 -5.36 20.21
N GLY A 183 5.57 -6.63 19.81
CA GLY A 183 5.26 -7.82 20.59
C GLY A 183 3.79 -8.24 20.57
N THR A 184 2.92 -7.54 19.84
CA THR A 184 1.50 -7.84 19.68
C THR A 184 1.33 -9.09 18.80
N PRO A 185 0.57 -10.11 19.25
CA PRO A 185 0.34 -11.29 18.46
C PRO A 185 -0.76 -11.05 17.42
N TYR A 186 -0.47 -11.32 16.16
CA TYR A 186 -1.46 -11.35 15.08
C TYR A 186 -1.54 -12.75 14.49
N LEU A 187 -2.74 -13.12 14.02
CA LEU A 187 -2.86 -14.26 13.13
C LEU A 187 -2.35 -13.82 11.76
N VAL A 188 -1.33 -14.51 11.24
CA VAL A 188 -0.68 -14.15 9.99
C VAL A 188 -0.60 -15.35 9.06
N GLN A 189 -0.48 -15.08 7.77
CA GLN A 189 -0.06 -16.08 6.80
C GLN A 189 1.09 -15.52 5.96
N TRP A 190 2.12 -16.34 5.75
CA TRP A 190 3.30 -15.98 4.98
C TRP A 190 3.14 -16.36 3.51
N PHE A 191 3.61 -15.46 2.64
CA PHE A 191 3.67 -15.61 1.20
C PHE A 191 5.10 -15.32 0.73
N GLU A 192 5.47 -15.70 -0.50
CA GLU A 192 6.83 -15.47 -1.00
C GLU A 192 7.26 -14.00 -0.85
N ARG A 193 6.37 -13.04 -1.13
CA ARG A 193 6.68 -11.59 -1.20
C ARG A 193 6.06 -10.76 -0.08
N ALA A 194 5.23 -11.36 0.77
CA ALA A 194 4.45 -10.63 1.76
C ALA A 194 4.09 -11.47 3.00
N ARG A 195 3.68 -10.79 4.06
CA ARG A 195 3.00 -11.36 5.22
C ARG A 195 1.67 -10.64 5.37
N ILE A 196 0.55 -11.39 5.32
CA ILE A 196 -0.78 -10.84 5.57
C ILE A 196 -1.10 -11.04 7.05
N GLU A 197 -1.65 -10.02 7.69
CA GLU A 197 -1.88 -9.95 9.14
C GLU A 197 -3.34 -9.58 9.45
N LEU A 198 -3.96 -10.31 10.37
CA LEU A 198 -5.32 -10.04 10.84
C LEU A 198 -5.32 -9.09 12.05
N HIS A 199 -5.82 -7.87 11.87
CA HIS A 199 -5.84 -6.77 12.85
C HIS A 199 -7.24 -6.52 13.43
N GLN A 200 -7.65 -7.35 14.39
CA GLN A 200 -9.00 -7.28 14.95
C GLN A 200 -9.26 -6.02 15.79
N GLU A 201 -8.21 -5.36 16.26
CA GLU A 201 -8.26 -4.14 17.07
C GLU A 201 -8.83 -2.93 16.30
N TYR A 202 -8.73 -2.94 14.97
CA TYR A 202 -9.25 -1.85 14.12
C TYR A 202 -10.59 -2.19 13.46
N GLY A 203 -10.91 -3.49 13.33
CA GLY A 203 -12.18 -3.96 12.82
C GLY A 203 -12.23 -5.48 12.69
N PRO A 204 -13.43 -6.10 12.75
CA PRO A 204 -13.55 -7.53 12.53
C PRO A 204 -13.10 -7.90 11.11
N GLY A 205 -12.19 -8.86 11.00
CA GLY A 205 -11.74 -9.37 9.70
C GLY A 205 -10.79 -8.46 8.91
N LEU A 206 -10.28 -7.38 9.52
CA LEU A 206 -9.34 -6.49 8.86
C LEU A 206 -8.01 -7.19 8.56
N MET A 207 -7.59 -7.15 7.30
CA MET A 207 -6.31 -7.68 6.85
C MET A 207 -5.38 -6.54 6.42
N LEU A 208 -4.13 -6.56 6.89
CA LEU A 208 -3.07 -5.63 6.50
C LEU A 208 -1.82 -6.38 6.05
N LEU A 209 -0.90 -5.67 5.40
CA LEU A 209 0.42 -6.18 5.05
C LEU A 209 1.45 -5.81 6.12
N GLY A 210 2.17 -6.84 6.58
CA GLY A 210 3.30 -6.71 7.48
C GLY A 210 4.44 -5.90 6.86
N ARG A 211 5.21 -5.23 7.72
CA ARG A 211 6.30 -4.31 7.33
C ARG A 211 7.61 -5.05 7.09
N LEU A 212 7.57 -6.08 6.24
CA LEU A 212 8.71 -6.98 6.02
C LEU A 212 9.96 -6.27 5.53
N GLY A 213 9.82 -5.21 4.73
CA GLY A 213 10.96 -4.40 4.30
C GLY A 213 11.64 -3.72 5.48
N SER A 214 10.87 -3.07 6.37
CA SER A 214 11.41 -2.51 7.61
C SER A 214 12.07 -3.59 8.49
N GLU A 215 11.43 -4.76 8.64
CA GLU A 215 11.95 -5.83 9.50
C GLU A 215 13.26 -6.47 9.02
N ILE A 216 13.45 -6.52 7.69
CA ILE A 216 14.69 -7.00 7.06
C ILE A 216 15.78 -5.93 7.17
N VAL A 217 15.41 -4.67 7.00
CA VAL A 217 16.34 -3.54 6.92
C VAL A 217 16.73 -2.97 8.29
N ASP A 218 15.91 -3.10 9.34
CA ASP A 218 16.25 -2.65 10.71
C ASP A 218 17.41 -3.44 11.35
N GLN A 219 17.88 -4.50 10.69
CA GLN A 219 19.16 -5.17 10.98
C GLN A 219 20.37 -4.48 10.31
N ALA A 220 20.15 -3.42 9.53
CA ALA A 220 21.16 -2.59 8.87
C ALA A 220 21.38 -1.27 9.64
N PRO A 221 22.63 -0.89 9.97
CA PRO A 221 22.89 0.29 10.77
C PRO A 221 22.54 1.59 10.03
N GLY A 222 21.68 2.43 10.62
CA GLY A 222 21.51 3.85 10.25
C GLY A 222 20.10 4.36 10.03
N MET A 223 19.06 3.53 10.08
CA MET A 223 17.67 3.98 9.91
C MET A 223 17.00 4.34 11.23
N GLN A 224 16.37 5.52 11.28
CA GLN A 224 15.58 5.97 12.41
C GLN A 224 14.09 5.66 12.14
N PRO A 225 13.36 5.09 13.11
CA PRO A 225 11.91 4.96 13.01
C PRO A 225 11.25 6.32 12.77
N LEU A 226 10.18 6.33 11.97
CA LEU A 226 9.33 7.50 11.74
C LEU A 226 8.97 8.16 13.08
N THR A 227 9.44 9.39 13.30
CA THR A 227 8.91 10.25 14.35
C THR A 227 7.84 11.13 13.70
N PRO A 228 6.59 11.13 14.17
CA PRO A 228 5.57 12.05 13.66
C PRO A 228 6.12 13.50 13.69
N PRO A 229 5.78 14.35 12.70
CA PRO A 229 6.20 15.74 12.71
C PRO A 229 5.87 16.38 14.06
N ALA A 230 6.82 17.12 14.64
CA ALA A 230 6.72 17.66 16.01
C ALA A 230 5.58 18.68 16.22
N ASP A 231 4.86 19.06 15.17
CA ASP A 231 3.78 20.05 15.20
C ASP A 231 2.50 19.51 14.54
N LEU A 232 1.82 18.59 15.24
CA LEU A 232 0.47 18.17 14.87
C LEU A 232 -0.53 18.83 15.82
N ALA A 233 -1.32 19.79 15.33
CA ALA A 233 -2.47 20.27 16.09
C ALA A 233 -3.36 19.08 16.50
N ALA A 234 -3.80 19.07 17.75
CA ALA A 234 -4.48 17.95 18.34
C ALA A 234 -5.70 17.54 17.51
N VAL A 235 -5.79 16.24 17.19
CA VAL A 235 -6.96 15.64 16.57
C VAL A 235 -8.09 15.65 17.61
N PRO A 236 -9.28 16.21 17.29
CA PRO A 236 -10.41 16.20 18.21
C PRO A 236 -10.71 14.76 18.68
N PRO A 237 -10.99 14.54 19.97
CA PRO A 237 -11.29 13.20 20.47
C PRO A 237 -12.55 12.65 19.81
N ALA A 238 -12.53 11.37 19.48
CA ALA A 238 -13.69 10.70 18.92
C ALA A 238 -14.79 10.55 19.99
N THR A 239 -16.05 10.65 19.56
CA THR A 239 -17.24 10.40 20.36
C THR A 239 -18.06 9.32 19.69
N ASN A 240 -18.33 8.21 20.40
CA ASN A 240 -19.06 7.06 19.86
C ASN A 240 -18.48 6.53 18.53
N ALA A 241 -17.16 6.62 18.38
CA ALA A 241 -16.43 6.13 17.22
C ALA A 241 -14.97 5.85 17.62
N VAL A 242 -14.32 4.97 16.87
CA VAL A 242 -12.88 4.71 16.91
C VAL A 242 -12.31 5.09 15.55
N MET A 243 -11.14 5.74 15.57
CA MET A 243 -10.37 6.10 14.39
C MET A 243 -8.96 5.54 14.52
N SER A 244 -8.46 4.88 13.48
CA SER A 244 -7.09 4.36 13.46
C SER A 244 -6.45 4.44 12.06
N PRO A 245 -5.19 4.88 11.93
CA PRO A 245 -4.51 5.69 12.93
C PRO A 245 -5.22 7.05 13.09
N ALA A 246 -5.00 7.76 14.20
CA ALA A 246 -5.56 9.11 14.38
C ALA A 246 -4.85 10.16 13.49
N SER A 247 -3.68 9.83 12.96
CA SER A 247 -2.90 10.69 12.07
C SER A 247 -2.05 9.86 11.12
N GLY A 248 -1.91 10.30 9.87
CA GLY A 248 -1.09 9.64 8.86
C GLY A 248 -0.81 10.55 7.67
N PRO A 249 0.16 10.21 6.82
CA PRO A 249 0.40 10.92 5.56
C PRO A 249 -0.79 10.85 4.61
N ALA A 250 -0.81 11.75 3.63
CA ALA A 250 -1.58 11.56 2.39
C ALA A 250 -1.19 10.24 1.70
N GLY A 251 -2.18 9.52 1.16
CA GLY A 251 -1.99 8.17 0.62
C GLY A 251 -2.31 7.04 1.61
N LEU A 252 -2.46 7.34 2.91
CA LEU A 252 -2.78 6.31 3.91
C LEU A 252 -4.27 5.96 3.91
N THR A 253 -4.57 4.73 4.33
CA THR A 253 -5.91 4.29 4.71
C THR A 253 -6.16 4.52 6.20
N PHE A 254 -7.20 5.28 6.49
CA PHE A 254 -7.74 5.50 7.82
C PHE A 254 -8.98 4.64 8.02
N LEU A 255 -9.11 4.04 9.20
CA LEU A 255 -10.21 3.15 9.55
C LEU A 255 -11.09 3.82 10.60
N ALA A 256 -12.39 3.85 10.33
CA ALA A 256 -13.37 4.40 11.24
C ALA A 256 -14.47 3.39 11.56
N THR A 257 -14.73 3.18 12.84
CA THR A 257 -15.79 2.28 13.31
C THR A 257 -16.66 3.02 14.32
N GLY A 258 -17.97 3.09 14.07
CA GLY A 258 -18.95 3.61 15.02
C GLY A 258 -19.09 2.68 16.23
N VAL A 259 -19.27 3.23 17.43
CA VAL A 259 -19.40 2.48 18.70
C VAL A 259 -20.63 2.95 19.45
N GLY A 260 -21.40 2.01 19.99
CA GLY A 260 -22.66 2.32 20.67
C GLY A 260 -23.79 2.68 19.70
N MET A 261 -23.68 2.23 18.46
CA MET A 261 -24.64 2.51 17.39
C MET A 261 -25.92 1.67 17.55
N PRO A 262 -27.10 2.19 17.17
CA PRO A 262 -28.34 1.42 17.18
C PRO A 262 -28.23 0.19 16.27
N TRP A 263 -28.57 -0.98 16.81
CA TRP A 263 -28.51 -2.24 16.07
C TRP A 263 -29.44 -2.21 14.85
N GLY A 264 -28.94 -2.69 13.72
CA GLY A 264 -29.74 -2.99 12.52
C GLY A 264 -30.11 -1.79 11.65
N ASP A 265 -30.18 -0.57 12.18
CA ASP A 265 -30.51 0.61 11.38
C ASP A 265 -29.36 1.02 10.46
N PRO A 266 -29.65 1.43 9.21
CA PRO A 266 -28.63 1.92 8.29
C PRO A 266 -28.10 3.29 8.74
N ILE A 267 -26.77 3.39 8.78
CA ILE A 267 -26.03 4.58 9.19
C ILE A 267 -25.33 5.15 7.97
N THR A 268 -25.59 6.41 7.67
CA THR A 268 -24.90 7.15 6.61
C THR A 268 -23.56 7.65 7.13
N VAL A 269 -22.54 7.64 6.27
CA VAL A 269 -21.21 8.12 6.61
C VAL A 269 -20.93 9.40 5.83
N THR A 270 -20.58 10.47 6.53
CA THR A 270 -20.22 11.75 5.91
C THR A 270 -18.81 12.13 6.34
N VAL A 271 -17.92 12.35 5.38
CA VAL A 271 -16.55 12.81 5.58
C VAL A 271 -16.47 14.30 5.25
N THR A 272 -15.91 15.09 6.17
CA THR A 272 -15.64 16.53 6.01
C THR A 272 -14.14 16.72 5.82
N MET A 273 -13.76 17.31 4.70
CA MET A 273 -12.38 17.66 4.34
C MET A 273 -11.91 18.94 5.07
N PRO A 274 -10.59 19.21 5.11
CA PRO A 274 -10.05 20.42 5.75
C PRO A 274 -10.65 21.72 5.21
N ASP A 275 -10.90 21.79 3.90
CA ASP A 275 -11.56 22.92 3.22
C ASP A 275 -13.08 23.03 3.47
N GLN A 276 -13.63 22.21 4.36
CA GLN A 276 -15.06 22.09 4.69
C GLN A 276 -15.92 21.45 3.60
N SER A 277 -15.34 20.95 2.51
CA SER A 277 -16.09 20.17 1.54
C SER A 277 -16.55 18.84 2.15
N LEU A 278 -17.73 18.37 1.72
CA LEU A 278 -18.39 17.18 2.26
C LEU A 278 -18.43 16.08 1.21
N TYR A 279 -17.99 14.89 1.61
CA TYR A 279 -18.22 13.65 0.88
C TYR A 279 -19.18 12.77 1.66
N ARG A 280 -20.40 12.59 1.14
CA ARG A 280 -21.37 11.65 1.71
C ARG A 280 -21.22 10.30 1.01
N SER A 281 -21.12 9.23 1.80
CA SER A 281 -20.98 7.87 1.29
C SER A 281 -22.19 7.49 0.44
N PRO A 282 -21.99 6.84 -0.72
CA PRO A 282 -23.08 6.30 -1.52
C PRO A 282 -23.69 5.01 -0.92
N PHE A 283 -23.12 4.54 0.19
CA PHE A 283 -23.54 3.35 0.94
C PHE A 283 -23.87 3.71 2.39
N SER A 284 -24.55 2.80 3.08
CA SER A 284 -24.75 2.85 4.53
C SER A 284 -24.02 1.69 5.20
N VAL A 285 -23.50 1.92 6.40
CA VAL A 285 -23.00 0.86 7.28
C VAL A 285 -24.10 0.42 8.24
N ARG A 286 -23.99 -0.77 8.83
CA ARG A 286 -24.90 -1.25 9.86
C ARG A 286 -24.15 -1.57 11.14
N ALA A 287 -24.84 -1.45 12.27
CA ALA A 287 -24.30 -1.89 13.54
C ALA A 287 -24.64 -3.36 13.83
N ALA A 288 -23.62 -4.12 14.26
CA ALA A 288 -23.78 -5.43 14.84
C ALA A 288 -24.42 -5.35 16.24
N MET A 289 -24.76 -6.51 16.82
CA MET A 289 -25.44 -6.57 18.13
C MET A 289 -24.59 -6.04 19.30
N ASP A 290 -23.27 -5.95 19.13
CA ASP A 290 -22.35 -5.34 20.07
C ASP A 290 -22.30 -3.80 19.97
N GLY A 291 -23.13 -3.21 19.09
CA GLY A 291 -23.20 -1.78 18.87
C GLY A 291 -22.05 -1.22 18.03
N ARG A 292 -21.22 -2.06 17.39
CA ARG A 292 -20.16 -1.61 16.48
C ARG A 292 -20.67 -1.59 15.04
N SER A 293 -20.38 -0.51 14.31
CA SER A 293 -20.66 -0.47 12.88
C SER A 293 -19.72 -1.35 12.08
N ASP A 294 -20.08 -1.66 10.84
CA ASP A 294 -19.09 -2.03 9.82
C ASP A 294 -17.97 -0.97 9.77
N THR A 295 -16.74 -1.42 9.56
CA THR A 295 -15.57 -0.54 9.49
C THR A 295 -15.54 0.19 8.15
N VAL A 296 -15.43 1.51 8.21
CA VAL A 296 -15.27 2.38 7.05
C VAL A 296 -13.80 2.58 6.77
N PHE A 297 -13.38 2.30 5.54
CA PHE A 297 -12.04 2.51 5.04
C PHE A 297 -11.98 3.82 4.26
N ILE A 298 -11.08 4.71 4.65
CA ILE A 298 -10.87 6.02 4.03
C ILE A 298 -9.43 6.04 3.51
N THR A 299 -9.25 5.63 2.27
CA THR A 299 -7.97 5.76 1.58
C THR A 299 -7.86 7.15 1.00
N THR A 300 -6.90 7.92 1.50
CA THR A 300 -6.60 9.25 0.98
C THR A 300 -5.75 9.13 -0.28
N ASP A 301 -5.93 10.05 -1.23
CA ASP A 301 -5.00 10.19 -2.34
C ASP A 301 -3.63 10.69 -1.84
N VAL A 302 -2.54 10.40 -2.55
CA VAL A 302 -1.19 10.88 -2.20
C VAL A 302 -1.06 12.41 -2.27
N GLN A 303 -1.98 13.09 -2.95
CA GLN A 303 -2.15 14.54 -3.01
C GLN A 303 -3.33 15.03 -2.16
N ALA A 304 -3.86 14.20 -1.26
CA ALA A 304 -4.98 14.58 -0.41
C ALA A 304 -4.67 15.84 0.40
N GLN A 305 -5.73 16.62 0.66
CA GLN A 305 -5.61 17.83 1.45
C GLN A 305 -5.06 17.52 2.85
N ARG A 306 -3.95 18.16 3.19
CA ARG A 306 -3.37 18.10 4.53
C ARG A 306 -4.25 18.88 5.50
N GLY A 307 -4.43 18.35 6.70
CA GLY A 307 -5.26 18.95 7.74
C GLY A 307 -6.12 17.93 8.47
N ILE A 308 -7.11 18.43 9.20
CA ILE A 308 -8.04 17.60 9.96
C ILE A 308 -9.23 17.22 9.08
N TRP A 309 -9.45 15.93 8.95
CA TRP A 309 -10.62 15.33 8.33
C TRP A 309 -11.54 14.83 9.44
N THR A 310 -12.85 14.99 9.26
CA THR A 310 -13.84 14.56 10.25
C THR A 310 -14.86 13.63 9.61
N ILE A 311 -15.02 12.44 10.18
CA ILE A 311 -16.06 11.48 9.81
C ILE A 311 -17.23 11.57 10.77
N ARG A 312 -18.45 11.55 10.23
CA ARG A 312 -19.71 11.51 10.97
C ARG A 312 -20.49 10.25 10.58
N PHE A 313 -20.96 9.53 11.60
CA PHE A 313 -21.92 8.44 11.50
C PHE A 313 -23.30 9.03 11.80
N GLU A 314 -24.17 9.08 10.81
CA GLU A 314 -25.47 9.76 10.85
C GLU A 314 -26.59 8.74 10.66
N ALA A 315 -27.62 8.77 11.51
CA ALA A 315 -28.85 8.04 11.25
C ALA A 315 -29.57 8.62 10.01
N LEU A 316 -30.56 7.90 9.48
CA LEU A 316 -31.30 8.33 8.27
C LEU A 316 -32.00 9.68 8.41
N ASP A 317 -32.36 10.07 9.62
CA ASP A 317 -32.96 11.36 9.95
C ASP A 317 -31.93 12.51 10.10
N GLY A 318 -30.64 12.21 9.89
CA GLY A 318 -29.52 13.15 10.01
C GLY A 318 -28.99 13.32 11.43
N LEU A 319 -29.46 12.55 12.41
CA LEU A 319 -28.92 12.61 13.77
C LEU A 319 -27.51 12.01 13.81
N ILE A 320 -26.54 12.79 14.28
CA ILE A 320 -25.16 12.32 14.47
C ILE A 320 -25.13 11.32 15.64
N GLN A 321 -24.81 10.07 15.33
CA GLN A 321 -24.64 8.99 16.29
C GLN A 321 -23.19 8.87 16.78
N GLY A 322 -22.23 9.28 15.95
CA GLY A 322 -20.81 9.28 16.30
C GLY A 322 -19.99 10.18 15.39
N VAL A 323 -18.86 10.64 15.92
CA VAL A 323 -17.91 11.50 15.22
C VAL A 323 -16.49 11.10 15.57
N ALA A 324 -15.63 11.03 14.56
CA ALA A 324 -14.20 10.91 14.77
C ALA A 324 -13.46 11.86 13.83
N SER A 325 -12.25 12.23 14.19
CA SER A 325 -11.37 13.00 13.31
C SER A 325 -10.06 12.27 13.15
N PHE A 326 -9.41 12.51 12.03
CA PHE A 326 -8.03 12.10 11.78
C PHE A 326 -7.28 13.25 11.10
N ARG A 327 -5.95 13.22 11.19
CA ARG A 327 -5.10 14.19 10.52
C ARG A 327 -4.37 13.57 9.34
N VAL A 328 -4.43 14.25 8.20
CA VAL A 328 -3.58 14.00 7.04
C VAL A 328 -2.43 15.02 7.06
N TRP A 329 -1.18 14.55 6.95
CA TRP A 329 0.02 15.38 6.81
C TRP A 329 0.76 15.10 5.50
#